data_AF-A0A972LGG2-F1
#
_entry.id   AF-A0A972LGG2-F1
#
_cell.length_a   1.000
_cell.length_b   1.000
_cell.length_c   1.000
_cell.angle_alpha   90.00
_cell.angle_beta   90.00
_cell.angle_gamma   90.00
#
_symmetry.space_group_name_H-M   'P 1'
#
loop_
_entity.id
_entity.type
_entity.pdbx_description
1 polymer ?
#
loop_
_entity_poly.entity_id
_entity_poly.type
_entity_poly.pdbx_seq_one_letter_code
_entity_poly.pdbx_strand_id
1 'polypeptide(L)'
;MNRCSLFIVLVAAILLPLHVYGLELGYKSEYPPTYQLSAGYNFIDLKGAKRVLEYSEPDDSITFKGIAETYPLPHRFHLEVFSLSDDNYYLDTGYAYRDILLSRLVSIGMVHNHRHYDFSFPSASPEFHYDERNKGDEYEVKTSKTEFTLRLKVPNYPFHVFTRYFNYHKEGTEQQRFAIGYFEDLTKTSQSRDIDFDTKELTMGTNGHFGPLEIEYTHREKNFLPGGDDTLKDTYPATTLRPADTFPHNVIPELRSSSDFIKIHTSYTGRIVGSLTLGNSRALNHFSGAKREGFYSGIQLSYLPMHDLGFFIRWHYVAHDNNVDDTATLRGDNYALTYSLRQPIDRKTHSISFNIRYRPSKAISILGGYTLTSIERSDADAWPRLDQNTTKQSFSLKVYGRLLKRLKFRTEYIFTNTRNPVYNSAPEKSHVIRLNTTYAPTAWLTGTVVYYFKKYSNDNLQYYEYYADERLERGERDGTVHNLLALLTFIPQEKTTISIGTGFYRNRI
;
A
#
# COMPACT_ATOMS: atom_id res chain seq x y z
N MET A 1 -17.02 22.69 22.06
CA MET A 1 -15.81 23.44 22.47
C MET A 1 -14.88 23.50 21.28
N ASN A 2 -14.68 24.71 20.75
CA ASN A 2 -13.98 24.98 19.49
C ASN A 2 -12.51 24.53 19.55
N ARG A 3 -12.15 23.48 18.82
CA ARG A 3 -10.77 23.22 18.41
C ARG A 3 -10.60 23.73 16.99
N CYS A 4 -10.49 25.05 16.88
CA CYS A 4 -9.93 25.67 15.70
C CYS A 4 -8.42 25.37 15.77
N SER A 5 -8.01 24.29 15.11
CA SER A 5 -6.60 23.90 14.99
C SER A 5 -5.91 24.91 14.07
N LEU A 6 -5.46 26.00 14.69
CA LEU A 6 -4.60 27.01 14.08
C LEU A 6 -3.32 26.31 13.61
N PHE A 7 -3.27 25.95 12.33
CA PHE A 7 -2.06 25.48 11.65
C PHE A 7 -1.07 26.65 11.58
N ILE A 8 -0.31 26.87 12.66
CA ILE A 8 0.91 27.65 12.59
C ILE A 8 1.92 26.79 11.83
N VAL A 9 2.05 27.03 10.53
CA VAL A 9 3.22 26.65 9.76
C VAL A 9 4.38 27.45 10.34
N LEU A 10 5.05 26.89 11.35
CA LEU A 10 6.28 27.43 11.87
C LEU A 10 7.35 27.20 10.78
N VAL A 11 7.51 28.19 9.91
CA VAL A 11 8.71 28.34 9.08
C VAL A 11 9.86 28.63 10.04
N ALA A 12 10.39 27.58 10.68
CA ALA A 12 11.66 27.63 11.36
C ALA A 12 12.74 27.66 10.27
N ALA A 13 12.95 28.84 9.71
CA ALA A 13 14.20 29.20 9.09
C ALA A 13 15.27 29.09 10.20
N ILE A 14 15.94 27.94 10.27
CA ILE A 14 17.15 27.77 11.05
C ILE A 14 18.18 28.72 10.42
N LEU A 15 18.25 29.93 10.96
CA LEU A 15 19.33 30.88 10.78
C LEU A 15 20.58 30.33 11.48
N LEU A 16 21.20 29.31 10.90
CA LEU A 16 22.61 29.02 11.16
C LEU A 16 23.42 29.99 10.30
N PRO A 17 24.33 30.79 10.87
CA PRO A 17 25.24 31.62 10.09
C PRO A 17 26.34 30.73 9.52
N LEU A 18 26.02 29.87 8.56
CA LEU A 18 27.02 29.24 7.71
C LEU A 18 27.53 30.31 6.76
N HIS A 19 28.67 30.91 7.11
CA HIS A 19 29.47 31.75 6.21
C HIS A 19 30.00 30.87 5.07
N VAL A 20 29.15 30.61 4.08
CA VAL A 20 29.54 29.98 2.82
C VAL A 20 29.94 31.11 1.88
N TYR A 21 31.24 31.25 1.62
CA TYR A 21 31.74 32.09 0.53
C TYR A 21 31.22 31.55 -0.80
N GLY A 22 30.07 32.06 -1.25
CA GLY A 22 29.48 31.70 -2.53
C GLY A 22 30.04 32.57 -3.64
N LEU A 23 30.81 31.97 -4.56
CA LEU A 23 31.03 32.54 -5.90
C LEU A 23 29.67 32.92 -6.50
N GLU A 24 29.48 34.18 -6.86
CA GLU A 24 28.34 34.66 -7.65
C GLU A 24 28.58 34.29 -9.12
N LEU A 25 28.08 33.13 -9.53
CA LEU A 25 27.96 32.80 -10.96
C LEU A 25 26.67 33.43 -11.48
N GLY A 26 26.82 34.46 -12.33
CA GLY A 26 25.73 35.21 -12.96
C GLY A 26 24.93 34.40 -13.97
N TYR A 27 24.14 33.42 -13.50
CA TYR A 27 23.16 32.72 -14.32
C TYR A 27 21.82 33.45 -14.29
N LYS A 28 21.35 33.92 -15.44
CA LYS A 28 19.95 34.39 -15.61
C LYS A 28 19.04 33.15 -15.70
N SER A 29 17.96 33.12 -14.91
CA SER A 29 16.92 32.10 -15.05
C SER A 29 16.24 32.23 -16.42
N GLU A 30 16.17 31.13 -17.18
CA GLU A 30 15.49 31.08 -18.49
C GLU A 30 13.96 30.93 -18.37
N TYR A 31 13.44 30.60 -17.19
CA TYR A 31 12.01 30.37 -16.98
C TYR A 31 11.34 31.59 -16.31
N PRO A 32 10.33 32.20 -16.94
CA PRO A 32 9.53 33.24 -16.29
C PRO A 32 8.74 32.63 -15.12
N PRO A 33 8.54 33.37 -14.02
CA PRO A 33 7.71 32.89 -12.93
C PRO A 33 6.25 32.75 -13.40
N THR A 34 5.56 31.72 -12.90
CA THR A 34 4.15 31.46 -13.22
C THR A 34 3.32 31.62 -11.96
N TYR A 35 2.24 32.40 -12.06
CA TYR A 35 1.30 32.64 -10.98
C TYR A 35 -0.13 32.44 -11.46
N GLN A 36 -0.91 31.67 -10.72
CA GLN A 36 -2.34 31.52 -10.93
C GLN A 36 -3.03 31.58 -9.57
N LEU A 37 -4.09 32.39 -9.48
CA LEU A 37 -4.97 32.43 -8.33
C LEU A 37 -6.40 32.28 -8.82
N SER A 38 -7.18 31.42 -8.18
CA SER A 38 -8.60 31.25 -8.46
C SER A 38 -9.33 30.97 -7.16
N ALA A 39 -10.52 31.55 -7.03
CA ALA A 39 -11.43 31.28 -5.92
C ALA A 39 -12.82 31.06 -6.51
N GLY A 40 -13.62 30.26 -5.83
CA GLY A 40 -14.99 29.98 -6.22
C GLY A 40 -15.80 29.50 -5.02
N TYR A 41 -17.05 29.17 -5.28
CA TYR A 41 -17.95 28.60 -4.27
C TYR A 41 -18.66 27.42 -4.90
N ASN A 42 -18.72 26.31 -4.18
CA ASN A 42 -19.41 25.10 -4.58
C ASN A 42 -20.74 25.02 -3.82
N PHE A 43 -21.84 24.81 -4.54
CA PHE A 43 -23.17 24.65 -3.97
C PHE A 43 -23.62 23.20 -4.12
N ILE A 44 -23.92 22.53 -3.00
CA ILE A 44 -24.33 21.13 -2.97
C ILE A 44 -25.58 21.00 -2.08
N ASP A 45 -26.66 20.43 -2.64
CA ASP A 45 -27.84 20.01 -1.86
C ASP A 45 -28.06 18.50 -2.06
N LEU A 46 -27.68 17.70 -1.07
CA LEU A 46 -27.78 16.24 -1.08
C LEU A 46 -28.52 15.70 0.14
N LYS A 47 -29.78 16.11 0.31
CA LYS A 47 -30.67 15.56 1.35
C LYS A 47 -30.81 14.04 1.23
N GLY A 48 -30.25 13.31 2.19
CA GLY A 48 -30.32 11.84 2.29
C GLY A 48 -29.57 11.08 1.19
N ALA A 49 -28.72 11.76 0.41
CA ALA A 49 -28.07 11.20 -0.77
C ALA A 49 -26.54 11.43 -0.77
N LYS A 50 -25.90 11.61 0.39
CA LYS A 50 -24.43 11.78 0.52
C LYS A 50 -23.63 10.72 -0.24
N ARG A 51 -24.18 9.51 -0.40
CA ARG A 51 -23.65 8.43 -1.25
C ARG A 51 -23.33 8.84 -2.69
N VAL A 52 -24.06 9.79 -3.28
CA VAL A 52 -23.81 10.26 -4.66
C VAL A 52 -22.42 10.91 -4.76
N LEU A 53 -21.90 11.43 -3.65
CA LEU A 53 -20.56 12.00 -3.52
C LEU A 53 -19.68 11.13 -2.62
N GLU A 54 -19.26 9.96 -3.12
CA GLU A 54 -18.41 9.05 -2.34
C GLU A 54 -17.10 9.73 -1.87
N TYR A 55 -16.51 10.61 -2.67
CA TYR A 55 -15.21 11.26 -2.41
C TYR A 55 -15.27 12.79 -2.35
N SER A 56 -16.42 13.36 -2.00
CA SER A 56 -16.59 14.80 -1.84
C SER A 56 -17.43 15.10 -0.60
N GLU A 57 -17.12 16.23 0.03
CA GLU A 57 -17.94 16.76 1.12
C GLU A 57 -19.33 17.16 0.57
N PRO A 58 -20.42 16.80 1.27
CA PRO A 58 -21.78 17.05 0.79
C PRO A 58 -22.28 18.47 1.09
N ASP A 59 -21.42 19.34 1.63
CA ASP A 59 -21.76 20.67 2.08
C ASP A 59 -21.23 21.77 1.14
N ASP A 60 -21.90 22.92 1.17
CA ASP A 60 -21.46 24.12 0.51
C ASP A 60 -20.07 24.54 0.99
N SER A 61 -19.19 24.92 0.06
CA SER A 61 -17.78 25.14 0.39
C SER A 61 -17.12 26.21 -0.49
N ILE A 62 -16.20 26.95 0.11
CA ILE A 62 -15.32 27.85 -0.64
C ILE A 62 -14.24 26.99 -1.30
N THR A 63 -14.06 27.20 -2.60
CA THR A 63 -12.99 26.56 -3.36
C THR A 63 -11.87 27.55 -3.60
N PHE A 64 -10.63 27.07 -3.54
CA PHE A 64 -9.44 27.87 -3.75
C PHE A 64 -8.43 27.11 -4.58
N LYS A 65 -7.75 27.80 -5.49
CA LYS A 65 -6.61 27.27 -6.24
C LYS A 65 -5.52 28.33 -6.33
N GLY A 66 -4.31 27.96 -5.93
CA GLY A 66 -3.12 28.78 -6.05
C GLY A 66 -2.00 27.98 -6.70
N ILE A 67 -1.35 28.55 -7.71
CA ILE A 67 -0.11 28.03 -8.28
C ILE A 67 0.90 29.17 -8.27
N ALA A 68 2.08 28.93 -7.72
CA ALA A 68 3.22 29.84 -7.79
C ALA A 68 4.48 29.03 -8.05
N GLU A 69 5.13 29.29 -9.17
CA GLU A 69 6.41 28.69 -9.53
C GLU A 69 7.42 29.78 -9.86
N THR A 70 8.56 29.75 -9.20
CA THR A 70 9.63 30.73 -9.42
C THR A 70 10.99 30.04 -9.33
N TYR A 71 11.82 30.25 -10.35
CA TYR A 71 13.11 29.58 -10.50
C TYR A 71 14.32 30.55 -10.55
N PRO A 72 14.36 31.67 -9.77
CA PRO A 72 15.47 32.60 -9.83
C PRO A 72 16.70 31.96 -9.19
N LEU A 73 17.66 31.53 -10.01
CA LEU A 73 18.91 30.97 -9.51
C LEU A 73 19.55 31.93 -8.50
N PRO A 74 20.04 31.43 -7.34
CA PRO A 74 20.21 30.01 -6.97
C PRO A 74 18.99 29.32 -6.33
N HIS A 75 17.86 30.00 -6.26
CA HIS A 75 16.63 29.55 -5.60
C HIS A 75 15.64 28.93 -6.59
N ARG A 76 14.92 27.91 -6.13
CA ARG A 76 13.74 27.40 -6.81
C ARG A 76 12.65 27.19 -5.78
N PHE A 77 11.45 27.67 -6.09
CA PHE A 77 10.29 27.55 -5.24
C PHE A 77 9.09 27.14 -6.08
N HIS A 78 8.32 26.19 -5.56
CA HIS A 78 7.02 25.84 -6.09
C HIS A 78 5.99 25.78 -4.97
N LEU A 79 4.77 26.16 -5.31
CA LEU A 79 3.58 26.03 -4.49
C LEU A 79 2.42 25.71 -5.42
N GLU A 80 1.78 24.59 -5.16
CA GLU A 80 0.48 24.23 -5.70
C GLU A 80 -0.44 23.97 -4.51
N VAL A 81 -1.54 24.69 -4.46
CA VAL A 81 -2.56 24.54 -3.43
C VAL A 81 -3.92 24.52 -4.09
N PHE A 82 -4.75 23.59 -3.64
CA PHE A 82 -6.11 23.42 -4.10
C PHE A 82 -6.98 22.98 -2.93
N SER A 83 -8.10 23.65 -2.70
CA SER A 83 -9.11 23.24 -1.73
C SER A 83 -10.45 23.21 -2.44
N LEU A 84 -11.15 22.09 -2.34
CA LEU A 84 -12.57 22.01 -2.67
C LEU A 84 -13.43 22.30 -1.44
N SER A 85 -12.93 21.95 -0.27
CA SER A 85 -13.54 22.21 1.03
C SER A 85 -12.45 22.20 2.12
N ASP A 86 -12.84 22.25 3.38
CA ASP A 86 -11.91 22.21 4.52
C ASP A 86 -11.24 20.83 4.65
N ASP A 87 -11.95 19.77 4.27
CA ASP A 87 -11.48 18.38 4.39
C ASP A 87 -11.01 17.77 3.05
N ASN A 88 -11.23 18.46 1.93
CA ASN A 88 -10.77 18.04 0.61
C ASN A 88 -9.80 19.07 0.03
N TYR A 89 -8.52 18.82 0.26
CA TYR A 89 -7.45 19.75 -0.10
C TYR A 89 -6.19 19.03 -0.59
N TYR A 90 -5.39 19.76 -1.34
CA TYR A 90 -4.08 19.38 -1.83
C TYR A 90 -3.13 20.55 -1.66
N LEU A 91 -1.97 20.28 -1.08
CA LEU A 91 -0.85 21.21 -0.94
C LEU A 91 0.42 20.48 -1.37
N ASP A 92 1.16 21.07 -2.30
CA ASP A 92 2.50 20.67 -2.66
C ASP A 92 3.37 21.91 -2.74
N THR A 93 4.32 22.03 -1.80
CA THR A 93 5.29 23.11 -1.82
C THR A 93 6.69 22.56 -1.70
N GLY A 94 7.63 23.21 -2.36
CA GLY A 94 9.02 22.85 -2.26
C GLY A 94 9.92 24.05 -2.45
N TYR A 95 11.12 23.88 -1.91
CA TYR A 95 12.16 24.87 -1.96
C TYR A 95 13.49 24.18 -2.21
N ALA A 96 14.29 24.75 -3.10
CA ALA A 96 15.64 24.31 -3.34
C ALA A 96 16.60 25.50 -3.40
N TYR A 97 17.79 25.32 -2.83
CA TYR A 97 18.89 26.27 -2.92
C TYR A 97 20.13 25.55 -3.43
N ARG A 98 20.60 25.92 -4.64
CA ARG A 98 21.82 25.37 -5.30
C ARG A 98 21.91 23.82 -5.33
N ASP A 99 20.78 23.11 -5.22
CA ASP A 99 20.74 21.66 -4.97
C ASP A 99 21.50 21.19 -3.70
N ILE A 100 21.89 22.13 -2.84
CA ILE A 100 22.52 21.90 -1.52
C ILE A 100 21.43 21.59 -0.50
N LEU A 101 20.32 22.33 -0.57
CA LEU A 101 19.15 22.11 0.25
C LEU A 101 17.98 21.86 -0.69
N LEU A 102 17.26 20.76 -0.46
CA LEU A 102 16.01 20.47 -1.13
C LEU A 102 14.99 20.06 -0.06
N SER A 103 13.88 20.79 0.01
CA SER A 103 12.74 20.43 0.86
C SER A 103 11.47 20.36 0.04
N ARG A 104 10.57 19.44 0.40
CA ARG A 104 9.23 19.35 -0.17
C ARG A 104 8.24 18.91 0.90
N LEU A 105 7.10 19.58 0.97
CA LEU A 105 5.95 19.25 1.79
C LEU A 105 4.78 18.95 0.85
N VAL A 106 4.20 17.76 0.98
CA VAL A 106 2.95 17.38 0.32
C VAL A 106 1.92 17.06 1.39
N SER A 107 0.77 17.71 1.35
CA SER A 107 -0.38 17.40 2.22
C SER A 107 -1.62 17.19 1.39
N ILE A 108 -2.37 16.14 1.69
CA ILE A 108 -3.60 15.77 0.98
C ILE A 108 -4.66 15.44 2.03
N GLY A 109 -5.83 16.08 1.94
CA GLY A 109 -7.04 15.73 2.69
C GLY A 109 -8.09 15.19 1.74
N MET A 110 -8.82 14.16 2.16
CA MET A 110 -9.98 13.65 1.43
C MET A 110 -11.02 13.08 2.40
N VAL A 111 -12.29 13.21 2.00
CA VAL A 111 -13.46 12.65 2.68
C VAL A 111 -13.92 11.40 1.95
N HIS A 112 -14.34 10.37 2.68
CA HIS A 112 -15.01 9.19 2.16
C HIS A 112 -16.36 9.00 2.87
N ASN A 113 -17.44 9.18 2.11
CA ASN A 113 -18.79 8.87 2.57
C ASN A 113 -19.07 7.37 2.41
N HIS A 114 -19.21 6.66 3.52
CA HIS A 114 -19.46 5.23 3.54
C HIS A 114 -20.95 4.90 3.51
N ARG A 115 -21.29 3.81 2.82
CA ARG A 115 -22.65 3.27 2.84
C ARG A 115 -22.91 2.54 4.15
N HIS A 116 -24.00 2.89 4.81
CA HIS A 116 -24.61 2.08 5.86
C HIS A 116 -25.06 0.72 5.29
N TYR A 117 -24.53 -0.37 5.83
CA TYR A 117 -24.96 -1.73 5.49
C TYR A 117 -26.07 -2.16 6.43
N ASP A 118 -27.30 -2.18 5.92
CA ASP A 118 -28.47 -2.56 6.69
C ASP A 118 -28.67 -4.09 6.66
N PHE A 119 -28.89 -4.69 7.82
CA PHE A 119 -29.22 -6.11 7.96
C PHE A 119 -30.72 -6.44 7.72
N SER A 120 -31.55 -5.46 7.37
CA SER A 120 -33.02 -5.54 7.29
C SER A 120 -33.62 -6.50 6.26
N PHE A 121 -32.83 -7.30 5.54
CA PHE A 121 -33.38 -8.42 4.79
C PHE A 121 -33.67 -9.57 5.76
N PRO A 122 -34.95 -9.94 6.01
CA PRO A 122 -35.25 -11.10 6.84
C PRO A 122 -34.54 -12.30 6.25
N SER A 123 -33.65 -12.88 7.05
CA SER A 123 -32.99 -14.13 6.70
C SER A 123 -34.04 -15.16 6.33
N ALA A 124 -33.85 -15.83 5.19
CA ALA A 124 -34.69 -16.96 4.81
C ALA A 124 -34.56 -18.15 5.79
N SER A 125 -33.54 -18.14 6.67
CA SER A 125 -33.34 -19.13 7.73
C SER A 125 -33.56 -18.52 9.12
N PRO A 126 -34.35 -19.15 10.01
CA PRO A 126 -34.52 -18.73 11.40
C PRO A 126 -33.25 -18.90 12.26
N GLU A 127 -32.19 -19.50 11.72
CA GLU A 127 -30.93 -19.81 12.44
C GLU A 127 -29.93 -18.64 12.49
N PHE A 128 -30.18 -17.54 11.76
CA PHE A 128 -29.28 -16.39 11.76
C PHE A 128 -29.92 -15.19 12.47
N HIS A 129 -29.34 -14.82 13.62
CA HIS A 129 -29.68 -13.61 14.34
C HIS A 129 -28.87 -12.43 13.81
N TYR A 130 -29.54 -11.29 13.59
CA TYR A 130 -28.91 -10.04 13.18
C TYR A 130 -29.24 -8.97 14.21
N ASP A 131 -28.22 -8.28 14.69
CA ASP A 131 -28.33 -7.18 15.65
C ASP A 131 -27.70 -5.93 15.05
N GLU A 132 -28.52 -4.94 14.72
CA GLU A 132 -28.06 -3.64 14.25
C GLU A 132 -28.31 -2.59 15.31
N ARG A 133 -27.25 -2.21 16.01
CA ARG A 133 -27.32 -1.34 17.19
C ARG A 133 -27.50 0.13 16.86
N ASN A 134 -27.10 0.51 15.65
CA ASN A 134 -26.96 1.89 15.20
C ASN A 134 -27.77 2.17 13.93
N LYS A 135 -29.04 1.75 13.90
CA LYS A 135 -29.93 1.95 12.74
C LYS A 135 -30.07 3.43 12.42
N GLY A 136 -29.71 3.80 11.19
CA GLY A 136 -29.82 5.18 10.70
C GLY A 136 -28.57 6.03 10.86
N ASP A 137 -27.51 5.51 11.48
CA ASP A 137 -26.23 6.23 11.55
C ASP A 137 -25.63 6.42 10.16
N GLU A 138 -25.08 7.61 9.92
CA GLU A 138 -24.30 7.95 8.74
C GLU A 138 -22.81 7.76 9.03
N TYR A 139 -22.08 7.24 8.04
CA TYR A 139 -20.66 6.94 8.19
C TYR A 139 -19.84 7.82 7.25
N GLU A 140 -18.97 8.62 7.83
CA GLU A 140 -18.04 9.49 7.11
C GLU A 140 -16.66 9.31 7.73
N VAL A 141 -15.66 9.20 6.86
CA VAL A 141 -14.27 9.08 7.25
C VAL A 141 -13.47 10.16 6.53
N LYS A 142 -12.74 10.94 7.31
CA LYS A 142 -11.80 11.94 6.83
C LYS A 142 -10.41 11.35 6.91
N THR A 143 -9.62 11.53 5.86
CA THR A 143 -8.23 11.11 5.85
C THR A 143 -7.35 12.27 5.45
N SER A 144 -6.27 12.48 6.19
CA SER A 144 -5.22 13.38 5.78
C SER A 144 -3.89 12.64 5.72
N LYS A 145 -3.08 13.00 4.73
CA LYS A 145 -1.73 12.49 4.54
C LYS A 145 -0.80 13.68 4.40
N THR A 146 0.21 13.75 5.26
CA THR A 146 1.29 14.74 5.16
C THR A 146 2.62 14.03 4.96
N GLU A 147 3.41 14.49 3.99
CA GLU A 147 4.76 14.01 3.73
C GLU A 147 5.70 15.19 3.59
N PHE A 148 6.67 15.27 4.50
CA PHE A 148 7.76 16.24 4.44
C PHE A 148 9.06 15.50 4.11
N THR A 149 9.84 16.05 3.20
CA THR A 149 11.17 15.56 2.85
C THR A 149 12.17 16.70 2.92
N LEU A 150 13.35 16.42 3.45
CA LEU A 150 14.48 17.33 3.45
C LEU A 150 15.72 16.54 3.03
N ARG A 151 16.49 17.10 2.09
CA ARG A 151 17.78 16.59 1.67
C ARG A 151 18.79 17.72 1.76
N LEU A 152 19.91 17.42 2.41
CA LEU A 152 21.07 18.28 2.53
C LEU A 152 22.23 17.63 1.81
N LYS A 153 22.92 18.41 0.98
CA LYS A 153 24.10 18.02 0.22
C LYS A 153 25.23 18.96 0.58
N VAL A 154 26.40 18.40 0.88
CA VAL A 154 27.60 19.20 1.09
C VAL A 154 28.24 19.49 -0.28
N PRO A 155 28.51 20.75 -0.65
CA PRO A 155 29.19 21.07 -1.89
C PRO A 155 30.52 20.35 -2.00
N ASN A 156 30.82 19.80 -3.18
CA ASN A 156 32.08 19.10 -3.47
C ASN A 156 32.38 17.88 -2.59
N TYR A 157 31.40 17.40 -1.82
CA TYR A 157 31.53 16.20 -1.00
C TYR A 157 30.49 15.17 -1.45
N PRO A 158 30.82 13.88 -1.54
CA PRO A 158 29.94 12.90 -2.14
C PRO A 158 28.77 12.48 -1.24
N PHE A 159 28.57 13.13 -0.11
CA PHE A 159 27.60 12.74 0.91
C PHE A 159 26.35 13.61 0.90
N HIS A 160 25.22 12.96 1.08
CA HIS A 160 23.94 13.59 1.36
C HIS A 160 23.37 13.05 2.66
N VAL A 161 22.67 13.92 3.38
CA VAL A 161 21.83 13.56 4.51
C VAL A 161 20.39 13.82 4.09
N PHE A 162 19.49 12.91 4.45
CA PHE A 162 18.07 13.09 4.17
C PHE A 162 17.23 12.71 5.38
N THR A 163 16.10 13.38 5.50
CA THR A 163 15.04 13.02 6.42
C THR A 163 13.71 13.07 5.70
N ARG A 164 12.80 12.18 6.11
CA ARG A 164 11.43 12.13 5.65
C ARG A 164 10.53 11.94 6.85
N TYR A 165 9.56 12.82 6.99
CA TYR A 165 8.46 12.68 7.92
C TYR A 165 7.20 12.34 7.14
N PHE A 166 6.48 11.33 7.59
CA PHE A 166 5.20 10.92 7.04
C PHE A 166 4.19 10.87 8.17
N ASN A 167 3.02 11.47 7.95
CA ASN A 167 1.87 11.37 8.81
C ASN A 167 0.66 10.93 7.98
N TYR A 168 -0.11 10.00 8.52
CA TYR A 168 -1.41 9.63 8.01
C TYR A 168 -2.40 9.65 9.16
N HIS A 169 -3.39 10.51 9.05
CA HIS A 169 -4.48 10.67 10.00
C HIS A 169 -5.77 10.17 9.37
N LYS A 170 -6.57 9.38 10.08
CA LYS A 170 -7.89 8.93 9.65
C LYS A 170 -8.86 9.06 10.81
N GLU A 171 -9.87 9.91 10.68
CA GLU A 171 -10.86 10.18 11.72
C GLU A 171 -12.29 10.08 11.19
N GLY A 172 -13.27 9.91 12.08
CA GLY A 172 -14.69 9.85 11.75
C GLY A 172 -15.37 8.63 12.37
N THR A 173 -16.46 8.18 11.75
CA THR A 173 -17.26 7.05 12.26
C THR A 173 -17.39 5.99 11.16
N GLU A 174 -17.03 4.74 11.48
CA GLU A 174 -17.18 3.61 10.56
C GLU A 174 -18.11 2.52 11.12
N GLN A 175 -18.77 1.79 10.23
CA GLN A 175 -19.59 0.65 10.63
C GLN A 175 -18.71 -0.58 10.86
N GLN A 176 -18.56 -0.98 12.12
CA GLN A 176 -17.91 -2.24 12.46
C GLN A 176 -18.95 -3.37 12.39
N ARG A 177 -18.62 -4.43 11.64
CA ARG A 177 -19.42 -5.65 11.58
C ARG A 177 -18.62 -6.82 12.15
N PHE A 178 -19.27 -7.61 12.99
CA PHE A 178 -18.65 -8.74 13.70
C PHE A 178 -19.71 -9.77 14.08
N ALA A 179 -19.29 -10.89 14.66
CA ALA A 179 -20.19 -11.94 15.14
C ALA A 179 -19.97 -12.14 16.64
N ILE A 180 -21.07 -12.24 17.39
CA ILE A 180 -21.10 -12.49 18.83
C ILE A 180 -21.81 -13.82 19.06
N GLY A 181 -21.33 -14.61 20.01
CA GLY A 181 -21.99 -15.85 20.44
C GLY A 181 -21.13 -17.10 20.27
N TYR A 182 -21.78 -18.26 20.28
CA TYR A 182 -21.15 -19.58 20.11
C TYR A 182 -21.64 -20.24 18.82
N PHE A 183 -20.94 -21.25 18.29
CA PHE A 183 -21.18 -21.80 16.93
C PHE A 183 -22.65 -22.12 16.57
N GLU A 184 -23.49 -22.46 17.55
CA GLU A 184 -24.91 -22.80 17.35
C GLU A 184 -25.88 -21.62 17.62
N ASP A 185 -25.36 -20.49 18.12
CA ASP A 185 -26.10 -19.26 18.45
C ASP A 185 -25.20 -18.05 18.16
N LEU A 186 -24.94 -17.81 16.87
CA LEU A 186 -24.15 -16.68 16.38
C LEU A 186 -25.06 -15.53 15.95
N THR A 187 -24.94 -14.39 16.61
CA THR A 187 -25.55 -13.14 16.19
C THR A 187 -24.56 -12.33 15.37
N LYS A 188 -24.96 -11.95 14.16
CA LYS A 188 -24.20 -10.99 13.33
C LYS A 188 -24.56 -9.58 13.78
N THR A 189 -23.58 -8.87 14.29
CA THR A 189 -23.77 -7.55 14.88
C THR A 189 -23.12 -6.46 14.02
N SER A 190 -23.79 -5.33 13.89
CA SER A 190 -23.25 -4.07 13.38
C SER A 190 -23.38 -3.00 14.44
N GLN A 191 -22.33 -2.21 14.60
CA GLN A 191 -22.36 -1.00 15.41
C GLN A 191 -21.43 0.07 14.85
N SER A 192 -21.73 1.31 15.20
CA SER A 192 -20.87 2.46 14.91
C SER A 192 -19.61 2.39 15.75
N ARG A 193 -18.50 2.82 15.17
CA ARG A 193 -17.21 2.89 15.84
C ARG A 193 -16.54 4.20 15.46
N ASP A 194 -16.23 5.02 16.45
CA ASP A 194 -15.46 6.23 16.23
C ASP A 194 -13.98 5.87 16.08
N ILE A 195 -13.34 6.42 15.06
CA ILE A 195 -11.93 6.18 14.74
C ILE A 195 -11.16 7.49 14.76
N ASP A 196 -9.92 7.44 15.22
CA ASP A 196 -8.98 8.58 15.26
C ASP A 196 -7.54 8.07 15.10
N PHE A 197 -7.28 7.46 13.95
CA PHE A 197 -6.05 6.74 13.64
C PHE A 197 -4.94 7.72 13.24
N ASP A 198 -3.85 7.76 14.01
CA ASP A 198 -2.67 8.57 13.69
C ASP A 198 -1.45 7.66 13.47
N THR A 199 -0.96 7.62 12.23
CA THR A 199 0.28 6.93 11.85
C THR A 199 1.38 7.95 11.59
N LYS A 200 2.46 7.90 12.35
CA LYS A 200 3.65 8.74 12.17
C LYS A 200 4.85 7.89 11.82
N GLU A 201 5.62 8.30 10.82
CA GLU A 201 6.87 7.67 10.42
C GLU A 201 7.96 8.74 10.23
N LEU A 202 9.11 8.53 10.86
CA LEU A 202 10.30 9.33 10.70
C LEU A 202 11.40 8.46 10.12
N THR A 203 11.88 8.83 8.94
CA THR A 203 13.03 8.20 8.29
C THR A 203 14.18 9.19 8.27
N MET A 204 15.37 8.74 8.65
CA MET A 204 16.61 9.48 8.55
C MET A 204 17.65 8.61 7.85
N GLY A 205 18.49 9.22 7.03
CA GLY A 205 19.51 8.46 6.36
C GLY A 205 20.61 9.33 5.79
N THR A 206 21.66 8.65 5.35
CA THR A 206 22.76 9.25 4.62
C THR A 206 23.13 8.37 3.46
N ASN A 207 23.53 8.98 2.35
CA ASN A 207 24.15 8.25 1.26
C ASN A 207 25.43 8.95 0.78
N GLY A 208 26.34 8.17 0.23
CA GLY A 208 27.65 8.61 -0.23
C GLY A 208 28.03 7.97 -1.57
N HIS A 209 28.61 8.76 -2.48
CA HIS A 209 29.13 8.31 -3.77
C HIS A 209 30.67 8.21 -3.76
N PHE A 210 31.21 7.01 -3.61
CA PHE A 210 32.64 6.74 -3.46
C PHE A 210 33.24 6.16 -4.75
N GLY A 211 33.11 6.88 -5.85
CA GLY A 211 33.62 6.44 -7.17
C GLY A 211 32.79 5.28 -7.73
N PRO A 212 33.33 4.03 -7.83
CA PRO A 212 32.58 2.90 -8.35
C PRO A 212 31.53 2.34 -7.37
N LEU A 213 31.47 2.82 -6.13
CA LEU A 213 30.56 2.34 -5.09
C LEU A 213 29.71 3.46 -4.53
N GLU A 214 28.47 3.13 -4.19
CA GLU A 214 27.55 3.99 -3.46
C GLU A 214 27.07 3.23 -2.22
N ILE A 215 27.03 3.92 -1.09
CA ILE A 215 26.60 3.35 0.19
C ILE A 215 25.50 4.23 0.75
N GLU A 216 24.43 3.61 1.24
CA GLU A 216 23.31 4.27 1.88
C GLU A 216 22.99 3.57 3.20
N TYR A 217 22.82 4.36 4.26
CA TYR A 217 22.26 3.92 5.54
C TYR A 217 20.93 4.63 5.75
N THR A 218 19.92 3.88 6.20
CA THR A 218 18.59 4.40 6.52
C THR A 218 18.12 3.82 7.84
N HIS A 219 17.71 4.70 8.76
CA HIS A 219 16.98 4.39 9.97
C HIS A 219 15.54 4.87 9.85
N ARG A 220 14.58 4.09 10.36
CA ARG A 220 13.16 4.42 10.34
C ARG A 220 12.49 4.03 11.65
N GLU A 221 11.72 4.96 12.18
CA GLU A 221 10.77 4.75 13.27
C GLU A 221 9.35 4.96 12.76
N LYS A 222 8.42 4.09 13.13
CA LYS A 222 7.00 4.18 12.76
C LYS A 222 6.12 3.84 13.96
N ASN A 223 5.16 4.70 14.24
CA ASN A 223 4.16 4.54 15.29
C ASN A 223 2.76 4.64 14.69
N PHE A 224 1.86 3.77 15.12
CA PHE A 224 0.44 3.80 14.83
C PHE A 224 -0.32 3.90 16.16
N LEU A 225 -1.07 4.98 16.32
CA LEU A 225 -1.93 5.25 17.46
C LEU A 225 -3.39 5.13 16.98
N PRO A 226 -4.20 4.24 17.56
CA PRO A 226 -5.58 4.06 17.11
C PRO A 226 -6.54 5.19 17.53
N GLY A 227 -6.30 5.90 18.64
CA GLY A 227 -7.24 6.92 19.13
C GLY A 227 -8.70 6.40 19.22
N GLY A 228 -9.68 7.32 19.34
CA GLY A 228 -11.12 7.01 19.25
C GLY A 228 -11.56 5.82 20.12
N ASP A 229 -12.45 4.99 19.56
CA ASP A 229 -12.86 3.72 20.15
C ASP A 229 -11.91 2.60 19.73
N ASP A 230 -10.82 2.40 20.47
CA ASP A 230 -9.81 1.38 20.16
C ASP A 230 -10.22 -0.06 20.54
N THR A 231 -11.26 -0.21 21.36
CA THR A 231 -11.71 -1.49 21.89
C THR A 231 -13.22 -1.53 21.98
N LEU A 232 -13.83 -2.58 21.43
CA LEU A 232 -15.25 -2.84 21.60
C LEU A 232 -15.46 -3.80 22.77
N LYS A 233 -16.62 -3.71 23.40
CA LYS A 233 -16.99 -4.54 24.55
C LYS A 233 -18.39 -5.10 24.35
N ASP A 234 -18.55 -6.37 24.70
CA ASP A 234 -19.84 -7.04 24.64
C ASP A 234 -20.08 -7.95 25.83
N THR A 235 -21.35 -8.04 26.24
CA THR A 235 -21.78 -8.93 27.31
C THR A 235 -21.89 -10.34 26.75
N TYR A 236 -21.15 -11.26 27.33
CA TYR A 236 -21.22 -12.66 26.97
C TYR A 236 -21.84 -13.49 28.11
N PRO A 237 -22.77 -14.42 27.81
CA PRO A 237 -23.36 -15.30 28.82
C PRO A 237 -22.31 -16.25 29.41
N ALA A 238 -22.63 -16.88 30.55
CA ALA A 238 -21.75 -17.89 31.15
C ALA A 238 -21.66 -19.13 30.25
N THR A 239 -20.47 -19.69 30.14
CA THR A 239 -20.18 -20.98 29.51
C THR A 239 -19.42 -21.86 30.49
N THR A 240 -19.17 -23.11 30.13
CA THR A 240 -18.33 -24.04 30.92
C THR A 240 -16.90 -23.54 31.11
N LEU A 241 -16.40 -22.66 30.25
CA LEU A 241 -15.01 -22.17 30.24
C LEU A 241 -14.89 -20.68 30.62
N ARG A 242 -16.02 -19.96 30.78
CA ARG A 242 -16.03 -18.51 30.95
C ARG A 242 -17.25 -18.06 31.76
N PRO A 243 -17.11 -17.33 32.88
CA PRO A 243 -18.25 -16.72 33.58
C PRO A 243 -18.95 -15.67 32.70
N ALA A 244 -20.21 -15.36 33.04
CA ALA A 244 -20.93 -14.25 32.42
C ALA A 244 -20.24 -12.93 32.80
N ASP A 245 -19.84 -12.14 31.80
CA ASP A 245 -19.23 -10.82 31.99
C ASP A 245 -19.22 -10.04 30.66
N THR A 246 -18.86 -8.77 30.72
CA THR A 246 -18.55 -7.95 29.55
C THR A 246 -17.07 -8.10 29.21
N PHE A 247 -16.74 -8.55 28.00
CA PHE A 247 -15.35 -8.77 27.59
C PHE A 247 -14.96 -7.90 26.39
N PRO A 248 -13.70 -7.44 26.31
CA PRO A 248 -13.20 -6.70 25.17
C PRO A 248 -13.00 -7.61 23.95
N HIS A 249 -13.31 -7.08 22.77
CA HIS A 249 -13.08 -7.72 21.47
C HIS A 249 -12.79 -6.65 20.40
N ASN A 250 -12.41 -7.08 19.20
CA ASN A 250 -12.13 -6.18 18.06
C ASN A 250 -11.15 -5.04 18.39
N VAL A 251 -10.15 -5.32 19.23
CA VAL A 251 -9.14 -4.34 19.64
C VAL A 251 -8.30 -3.91 18.44
N ILE A 252 -8.11 -2.60 18.29
CA ILE A 252 -7.18 -2.00 17.34
C ILE A 252 -5.99 -1.50 18.16
N PRO A 253 -4.86 -2.22 18.19
CA PRO A 253 -3.78 -1.92 19.12
C PRO A 253 -2.86 -0.81 18.62
N GLU A 254 -2.23 -0.10 19.56
CA GLU A 254 -1.04 0.71 19.27
C GLU A 254 0.11 -0.19 18.78
N LEU A 255 0.74 0.21 17.67
CA LEU A 255 1.87 -0.50 17.07
C LEU A 255 3.06 0.43 16.93
N ARG A 256 4.25 -0.05 17.32
CA ARG A 256 5.52 0.65 17.08
C ARG A 256 6.47 -0.24 16.32
N SER A 257 7.27 0.33 15.43
CA SER A 257 8.32 -0.40 14.74
C SER A 257 9.53 0.47 14.42
N SER A 258 10.71 -0.13 14.54
CA SER A 258 11.99 0.46 14.16
C SER A 258 12.68 -0.41 13.11
N SER A 259 13.45 0.19 12.22
CA SER A 259 14.26 -0.57 11.26
C SER A 259 15.49 0.17 10.79
N ASP A 260 16.55 -0.60 10.53
CA ASP A 260 17.82 -0.13 10.01
C ASP A 260 18.16 -0.88 8.73
N PHE A 261 18.64 -0.16 7.73
CA PHE A 261 19.06 -0.72 6.45
C PHE A 261 20.39 -0.13 6.01
N ILE A 262 21.27 -1.00 5.53
CA ILE A 262 22.47 -0.64 4.79
C ILE A 262 22.33 -1.18 3.37
N LYS A 263 22.53 -0.31 2.39
CA LYS A 263 22.54 -0.65 0.97
C LYS A 263 23.86 -0.23 0.36
N ILE A 264 24.44 -1.13 -0.43
CA ILE A 264 25.67 -0.91 -1.18
C ILE A 264 25.35 -1.24 -2.63
N HIS A 265 25.71 -0.38 -3.56
CA HIS A 265 25.61 -0.69 -4.99
C HIS A 265 26.76 -0.11 -5.79
N THR A 266 27.10 -0.78 -6.87
CA THR A 266 28.12 -0.31 -7.80
C THR A 266 27.57 0.81 -8.69
N SER A 267 28.44 1.65 -9.23
CA SER A 267 28.08 2.67 -10.23
C SER A 267 27.29 2.07 -11.40
N TYR A 268 26.23 2.77 -11.82
CA TYR A 268 25.36 2.36 -12.92
C TYR A 268 25.98 2.51 -14.32
N THR A 269 27.24 2.96 -14.40
CA THR A 269 27.92 3.25 -15.67
C THR A 269 28.49 2.00 -16.35
N GLY A 270 28.60 0.87 -15.64
CA GLY A 270 29.16 -0.38 -16.13
C GLY A 270 28.15 -1.33 -16.78
N ARG A 271 28.66 -2.33 -17.52
CA ARG A 271 27.87 -3.47 -18.03
C ARG A 271 27.49 -4.46 -16.93
N ILE A 272 28.17 -4.40 -15.79
CA ILE A 272 27.88 -5.21 -14.60
C ILE A 272 27.51 -4.23 -13.49
N VAL A 273 26.33 -4.44 -12.90
CA VAL A 273 25.87 -3.66 -11.75
C VAL A 273 25.44 -4.62 -10.65
N GLY A 274 26.06 -4.47 -9.49
CA GLY A 274 25.75 -5.24 -8.29
C GLY A 274 25.13 -4.36 -7.20
N SER A 275 24.25 -4.94 -6.40
CA SER A 275 23.79 -4.33 -5.15
C SER A 275 23.58 -5.36 -4.06
N LEU A 276 23.89 -4.97 -2.83
CA LEU A 276 23.64 -5.69 -1.59
C LEU A 276 22.78 -4.80 -0.70
N THR A 277 21.79 -5.39 -0.04
CA THR A 277 20.98 -4.73 0.98
C THR A 277 20.91 -5.66 2.18
N LEU A 278 21.20 -5.12 3.36
CA LEU A 278 21.06 -5.78 4.64
C LEU A 278 20.23 -4.90 5.55
N GLY A 279 19.39 -5.50 6.38
CA GLY A 279 18.64 -4.73 7.36
C GLY A 279 17.97 -5.58 8.41
N ASN A 280 17.57 -4.92 9.48
CA ASN A 280 16.85 -5.48 10.60
C ASN A 280 15.64 -4.61 10.90
N SER A 281 14.59 -5.22 11.44
CA SER A 281 13.43 -4.49 11.96
C SER A 281 12.95 -5.10 13.26
N ARG A 282 12.29 -4.29 14.08
CA ARG A 282 11.59 -4.70 15.29
C ARG A 282 10.21 -4.07 15.27
N ALA A 283 9.20 -4.81 15.69
CA ALA A 283 7.85 -4.31 15.87
C ALA A 283 7.26 -4.80 17.20
N LEU A 284 6.49 -3.95 17.85
CA LEU A 284 5.83 -4.21 19.13
C LEU A 284 4.35 -3.85 19.03
N ASN A 285 3.50 -4.76 19.49
CA ASN A 285 2.10 -4.50 19.77
C ASN A 285 1.97 -4.14 21.26
N HIS A 286 1.57 -2.90 21.57
CA HIS A 286 1.49 -2.41 22.95
C HIS A 286 0.31 -2.98 23.74
N PHE A 287 -0.72 -3.51 23.06
CA PHE A 287 -1.85 -4.14 23.71
C PHE A 287 -1.53 -5.57 24.15
N SER A 288 -1.03 -6.40 23.23
CA SER A 288 -0.78 -7.82 23.50
C SER A 288 0.63 -8.13 23.97
N GLY A 289 1.55 -7.18 23.92
CA GLY A 289 2.98 -7.40 24.17
C GLY A 289 3.70 -8.18 23.07
N ALA A 290 2.99 -8.61 22.01
CA ALA A 290 3.56 -9.39 20.93
C ALA A 290 4.65 -8.62 20.19
N LYS A 291 5.80 -9.28 19.98
CA LYS A 291 6.98 -8.74 19.34
C LYS A 291 7.22 -9.44 18.02
N ARG A 292 7.79 -8.73 17.06
CA ARG A 292 8.32 -9.31 15.84
C ARG A 292 9.67 -8.72 15.51
N GLU A 293 10.67 -9.56 15.33
CA GLU A 293 11.97 -9.20 14.80
C GLU A 293 12.09 -9.66 13.35
N GLY A 294 12.71 -8.83 12.51
CA GLY A 294 12.88 -9.09 11.10
C GLY A 294 14.33 -8.96 10.69
N PHE A 295 14.81 -9.89 9.85
CA PHE A 295 16.07 -9.75 9.14
C PHE A 295 15.83 -9.80 7.64
N TYR A 296 16.47 -8.90 6.91
CA TYR A 296 16.32 -8.73 5.47
C TYR A 296 17.68 -8.77 4.81
N SER A 297 17.80 -9.56 3.76
CA SER A 297 18.95 -9.54 2.88
C SER A 297 18.51 -9.55 1.41
N GLY A 298 19.23 -8.83 0.57
CA GLY A 298 18.94 -8.75 -0.85
C GLY A 298 20.20 -8.59 -1.67
N ILE A 299 20.33 -9.39 -2.72
CA ILE A 299 21.41 -9.28 -3.71
C ILE A 299 20.77 -9.07 -5.07
N GLN A 300 21.28 -8.13 -5.84
CA GLN A 300 20.91 -7.96 -7.24
C GLN A 300 22.15 -7.86 -8.11
N LEU A 301 22.15 -8.56 -9.23
CA LEU A 301 23.19 -8.52 -10.24
C LEU A 301 22.55 -8.30 -11.61
N SER A 302 23.02 -7.30 -12.32
CA SER A 302 22.65 -7.02 -13.70
C SER A 302 23.89 -7.15 -14.58
N TYR A 303 23.79 -7.92 -15.66
CA TYR A 303 24.86 -8.10 -16.64
C TYR A 303 24.34 -7.83 -18.05
N LEU A 304 24.97 -6.88 -18.74
CA LEU A 304 24.63 -6.43 -20.09
C LEU A 304 25.81 -6.71 -21.03
N PRO A 305 26.00 -7.96 -21.50
CA PRO A 305 27.10 -8.29 -22.41
C PRO A 305 27.06 -7.46 -23.70
N MET A 306 25.85 -7.10 -24.15
CA MET A 306 25.57 -6.29 -25.32
C MET A 306 24.34 -5.41 -25.06
N HIS A 307 24.09 -4.43 -25.92
CA HIS A 307 22.97 -3.49 -25.74
C HIS A 307 21.58 -4.15 -25.85
N ASP A 308 21.48 -5.24 -26.60
CA ASP A 308 20.24 -5.95 -26.87
C ASP A 308 19.98 -7.17 -25.99
N LEU A 309 20.97 -7.61 -25.20
CA LEU A 309 20.86 -8.77 -24.30
C LEU A 309 21.24 -8.38 -22.88
N GLY A 310 20.40 -8.71 -21.91
CA GLY A 310 20.65 -8.46 -20.50
C GLY A 310 20.19 -9.61 -19.62
N PHE A 311 20.98 -9.89 -18.58
CA PHE A 311 20.71 -10.88 -17.56
C PHE A 311 20.55 -10.18 -16.21
N PHE A 312 19.54 -10.58 -15.45
CA PHE A 312 19.23 -9.98 -14.15
C PHE A 312 18.94 -11.08 -13.15
N ILE A 313 19.79 -11.18 -12.13
CA ILE A 313 19.60 -12.10 -11.01
C ILE A 313 19.23 -11.26 -9.80
N ARG A 314 18.21 -11.69 -9.05
CA ARG A 314 17.89 -11.12 -7.73
C ARG A 314 17.67 -12.25 -6.76
N TRP A 315 18.22 -12.10 -5.57
CA TRP A 315 17.98 -12.96 -4.44
C TRP A 315 17.51 -12.11 -3.28
N HIS A 316 16.50 -12.59 -2.57
CA HIS A 316 15.94 -11.96 -1.39
C HIS A 316 15.77 -13.01 -0.30
N TYR A 317 16.15 -12.65 0.91
CA TYR A 317 15.92 -13.41 2.12
C TYR A 317 15.21 -12.53 3.14
N VAL A 318 14.17 -13.08 3.75
CA VAL A 318 13.42 -12.42 4.83
C VAL A 318 13.17 -13.46 5.91
N ALA A 319 13.64 -13.18 7.12
CA ALA A 319 13.29 -13.93 8.31
C ALA A 319 12.43 -13.06 9.23
N HIS A 320 11.37 -13.63 9.77
CA HIS A 320 10.60 -13.07 10.87
C HIS A 320 10.58 -14.06 12.02
N ASP A 321 10.98 -13.55 13.17
CA ASP A 321 10.82 -14.18 14.48
C ASP A 321 9.69 -13.42 15.20
N ASN A 322 8.67 -14.13 15.64
CA ASN A 322 7.52 -13.59 16.33
C ASN A 322 7.47 -14.22 17.71
N ASN A 323 7.26 -13.37 18.72
CA ASN A 323 7.23 -13.82 20.10
C ASN A 323 6.02 -13.21 20.81
N VAL A 324 5.33 -14.03 21.59
CA VAL A 324 4.26 -13.61 22.49
C VAL A 324 4.42 -14.36 23.82
N ASP A 325 3.95 -13.76 24.90
CA ASP A 325 3.91 -14.44 26.19
C ASP A 325 3.05 -15.71 26.09
N ASP A 326 3.41 -16.76 26.84
CA ASP A 326 2.71 -18.07 26.80
C ASP A 326 1.24 -17.98 27.25
N THR A 327 0.85 -16.87 27.87
CA THR A 327 -0.51 -16.65 28.37
C THR A 327 -0.98 -15.23 28.09
N ALA A 328 -2.30 -15.08 27.86
CA ALA A 328 -2.97 -13.79 27.87
C ALA A 328 -4.04 -13.77 28.96
N THR A 329 -4.19 -12.63 29.63
CA THR A 329 -5.31 -12.39 30.53
C THR A 329 -6.39 -11.58 29.82
N LEU A 330 -7.53 -12.20 29.56
CA LEU A 330 -8.75 -11.52 29.16
C LEU A 330 -9.40 -10.92 30.41
N ARG A 331 -9.51 -9.58 30.46
CA ARG A 331 -10.12 -8.86 31.58
C ARG A 331 -11.50 -8.38 31.19
N GLY A 332 -12.53 -8.92 31.84
CA GLY A 332 -13.88 -8.38 31.81
C GLY A 332 -14.09 -7.32 32.89
N ASP A 333 -15.33 -6.90 33.08
CA ASP A 333 -15.68 -5.88 34.08
C ASP A 333 -15.58 -6.44 35.51
N ASN A 334 -15.86 -7.73 35.72
CA ASN A 334 -15.87 -8.36 37.06
C ASN A 334 -14.88 -9.54 37.20
N TYR A 335 -14.49 -10.16 36.08
CA TYR A 335 -13.65 -11.36 36.07
C TYR A 335 -12.41 -11.19 35.19
N ALA A 336 -11.33 -11.88 35.55
CA ALA A 336 -10.13 -11.98 34.73
C ALA A 336 -9.81 -13.45 34.46
N LEU A 337 -9.59 -13.79 33.21
CA LEU A 337 -9.39 -15.17 32.74
C LEU A 337 -8.07 -15.25 32.03
N THR A 338 -7.24 -16.22 32.41
CA THR A 338 -5.94 -16.43 31.80
C THR A 338 -6.02 -17.64 30.89
N TYR A 339 -5.63 -17.44 29.63
CA TYR A 339 -5.62 -18.48 28.61
C TYR A 339 -4.18 -18.71 28.15
N SER A 340 -3.84 -19.97 27.92
CA SER A 340 -2.61 -20.29 27.19
C SER A 340 -2.73 -19.84 25.74
N LEU A 341 -1.71 -19.15 25.24
CA LEU A 341 -1.62 -18.73 23.86
C LEU A 341 -0.87 -19.78 23.03
N ARG A 342 -1.26 -19.92 21.77
CA ARG A 342 -0.43 -20.62 20.79
C ARG A 342 0.68 -19.67 20.35
N GLN A 343 1.90 -20.19 20.31
CA GLN A 343 3.04 -19.42 19.81
C GLN A 343 2.80 -19.01 18.34
N PRO A 344 3.10 -17.76 17.97
CA PRO A 344 2.94 -17.28 16.62
C PRO A 344 3.93 -17.98 15.69
N ILE A 345 3.58 -18.00 14.41
CA ILE A 345 4.37 -18.71 13.40
C ILE A 345 5.55 -17.83 12.96
N ASP A 346 6.73 -18.39 13.09
CA ASP A 346 7.95 -17.87 12.50
C ASP A 346 8.04 -18.18 11.02
N ARG A 347 8.69 -17.29 10.27
CA ARG A 347 8.72 -17.40 8.81
C ARG A 347 10.07 -17.02 8.23
N LYS A 348 10.66 -17.93 7.49
CA LYS A 348 11.83 -17.69 6.63
C LYS A 348 11.40 -17.80 5.17
N THR A 349 11.74 -16.80 4.37
CA THR A 349 11.39 -16.74 2.95
C THR A 349 12.65 -16.51 2.14
N HIS A 350 12.95 -17.43 1.22
CA HIS A 350 13.99 -17.29 0.21
C HIS A 350 13.32 -17.08 -1.14
N SER A 351 13.70 -16.05 -1.89
CA SER A 351 13.21 -15.84 -3.25
C SER A 351 14.38 -15.56 -4.18
N ILE A 352 14.54 -16.39 -5.21
CA ILE A 352 15.51 -16.18 -6.27
C ILE A 352 14.77 -15.96 -7.58
N SER A 353 15.16 -14.92 -8.31
CA SER A 353 14.63 -14.60 -9.62
C SER A 353 15.74 -14.43 -10.64
N PHE A 354 15.53 -14.97 -11.82
CA PHE A 354 16.40 -14.81 -12.97
C PHE A 354 15.58 -14.29 -14.14
N ASN A 355 16.02 -13.20 -14.74
CA ASN A 355 15.35 -12.58 -15.87
C ASN A 355 16.33 -12.37 -17.01
N ILE A 356 15.87 -12.62 -18.22
CA ILE A 356 16.58 -12.37 -19.47
C ILE A 356 15.79 -11.32 -20.25
N ARG A 357 16.47 -10.30 -20.76
CA ARG A 357 15.94 -9.34 -21.73
C ARG A 357 16.65 -9.53 -23.04
N TYR A 358 15.92 -9.74 -24.12
CA TYR A 358 16.44 -9.80 -25.48
C TYR A 358 15.68 -8.83 -26.39
N ARG A 359 16.40 -8.06 -27.21
CA ARG A 359 15.87 -7.08 -28.16
C ARG A 359 16.32 -7.45 -29.58
N PRO A 360 15.64 -8.40 -30.26
CA PRO A 360 16.04 -8.80 -31.61
C PRO A 360 15.96 -7.65 -32.63
N SER A 361 15.18 -6.61 -32.34
CA SER A 361 15.14 -5.37 -33.12
C SER A 361 14.76 -4.19 -32.22
N LYS A 362 14.95 -2.97 -32.71
CA LYS A 362 14.50 -1.74 -32.02
C LYS A 362 12.97 -1.71 -31.81
N ALA A 363 12.22 -2.50 -32.57
CA ALA A 363 10.77 -2.53 -32.53
C ALA A 363 10.22 -3.58 -31.54
N ILE A 364 11.00 -4.58 -31.12
CA ILE A 364 10.51 -5.73 -30.33
C ILE A 364 11.44 -5.99 -29.14
N SER A 365 10.86 -6.15 -27.95
CA SER A 365 11.55 -6.58 -26.74
C SER A 365 10.87 -7.83 -26.17
N ILE A 366 11.69 -8.82 -25.82
CA ILE A 366 11.29 -10.08 -25.22
C ILE A 366 11.94 -10.17 -23.84
N LEU A 367 11.14 -10.43 -22.81
CA LEU A 367 11.60 -10.60 -21.44
C LEU A 367 11.12 -11.96 -20.94
N GLY A 368 12.06 -12.85 -20.63
CA GLY A 368 11.82 -14.10 -19.94
C GLY A 368 12.16 -13.96 -18.47
N GLY A 369 11.40 -14.59 -17.59
CA GLY A 369 11.62 -14.55 -16.14
C GLY A 369 11.28 -15.88 -15.50
N TYR A 370 12.09 -16.29 -14.54
CA TYR A 370 11.84 -17.42 -13.65
C TYR A 370 12.03 -16.96 -12.21
N THR A 371 11.12 -17.35 -11.32
CA THR A 371 11.20 -17.06 -9.88
C THR A 371 10.90 -18.31 -9.09
N LEU A 372 11.77 -18.64 -8.14
CA LEU A 372 11.58 -19.70 -7.15
C LEU A 372 11.49 -19.04 -5.78
N THR A 373 10.45 -19.34 -5.02
CA THR A 373 10.26 -18.88 -3.65
C THR A 373 10.04 -20.08 -2.73
N SER A 374 10.86 -20.20 -1.70
CA SER A 374 10.68 -21.14 -0.60
C SER A 374 10.24 -20.37 0.64
N ILE A 375 9.20 -20.84 1.31
CA ILE A 375 8.71 -20.31 2.58
C ILE A 375 8.75 -21.45 3.58
N GLU A 376 9.56 -21.29 4.60
CA GLU A 376 9.69 -22.20 5.74
C GLU A 376 9.05 -21.56 6.96
N ARG A 377 8.37 -22.38 7.76
CA ARG A 377 7.64 -21.97 8.95
C ARG A 377 8.04 -22.85 10.11
N SER A 378 8.47 -22.23 11.20
CA SER A 378 8.67 -22.90 12.50
C SER A 378 7.50 -22.58 13.44
N ASP A 379 7.43 -23.31 14.55
CA ASP A 379 6.37 -23.18 15.55
C ASP A 379 4.97 -23.45 14.98
N ALA A 380 4.93 -24.26 13.93
CA ALA A 380 3.73 -24.64 13.19
C ALA A 380 2.96 -25.80 13.83
N ASP A 381 3.54 -26.51 14.79
CA ASP A 381 2.97 -27.77 15.33
C ASP A 381 1.62 -27.53 16.03
N ALA A 382 1.43 -26.36 16.65
CA ALA A 382 0.16 -25.95 17.24
C ALA A 382 -0.88 -25.45 16.21
N TRP A 383 -0.53 -25.45 14.92
CA TRP A 383 -1.33 -24.91 13.81
C TRP A 383 -1.67 -26.01 12.79
N PRO A 384 -2.73 -26.80 13.02
CA PRO A 384 -2.96 -28.08 12.33
C PRO A 384 -3.24 -27.98 10.82
N ARG A 385 -3.48 -26.77 10.28
CA ARG A 385 -3.67 -26.53 8.83
C ARG A 385 -2.42 -26.03 8.12
N LEU A 386 -1.36 -25.73 8.87
CA LEU A 386 -0.24 -24.99 8.36
C LEU A 386 0.86 -25.93 7.91
N ASP A 387 1.06 -26.01 6.59
CA ASP A 387 2.26 -26.66 6.07
C ASP A 387 3.51 -25.89 6.50
N GLN A 388 4.48 -26.61 7.06
CA GLN A 388 5.77 -26.06 7.44
C GLN A 388 6.48 -25.43 6.24
N ASN A 389 6.34 -26.01 5.05
CA ASN A 389 7.04 -25.55 3.85
C ASN A 389 6.07 -25.29 2.68
N THR A 390 6.18 -24.13 2.05
CA THR A 390 5.52 -23.78 0.78
C THR A 390 6.58 -23.46 -0.26
N THR A 391 6.52 -24.11 -1.43
CA THR A 391 7.38 -23.78 -2.56
C THR A 391 6.55 -23.23 -3.72
N LYS A 392 6.95 -22.07 -4.24
CA LYS A 392 6.30 -21.41 -5.38
C LYS A 392 7.30 -21.22 -6.51
N GLN A 393 6.92 -21.68 -7.69
CA GLN A 393 7.65 -21.51 -8.94
C GLN A 393 6.81 -20.67 -9.89
N SER A 394 7.40 -19.63 -10.47
CA SER A 394 6.73 -18.77 -11.44
C SER A 394 7.59 -18.58 -12.68
N PHE A 395 7.01 -18.83 -13.85
CA PHE A 395 7.59 -18.54 -15.15
C PHE A 395 6.82 -17.39 -15.79
N SER A 396 7.52 -16.42 -16.37
CA SER A 396 6.91 -15.32 -17.09
C SER A 396 7.58 -15.10 -18.44
N LEU A 397 6.77 -14.89 -19.48
CA LEU A 397 7.21 -14.45 -20.79
C LEU A 397 6.45 -13.19 -21.18
N LYS A 398 7.18 -12.11 -21.43
CA LYS A 398 6.62 -10.82 -21.81
C LYS A 398 7.21 -10.37 -23.13
N VAL A 399 6.35 -10.03 -24.08
CA VAL A 399 6.72 -9.52 -25.39
C VAL A 399 6.04 -8.17 -25.58
N TYR A 400 6.78 -7.14 -25.94
CA TYR A 400 6.19 -5.84 -26.28
C TYR A 400 6.98 -5.13 -27.36
N GLY A 401 6.28 -4.30 -28.12
CA GLY A 401 6.88 -3.68 -29.29
C GLY A 401 5.89 -2.95 -30.18
N ARG A 402 6.35 -2.69 -31.41
CA ARG A 402 5.57 -2.13 -32.50
C ARG A 402 5.60 -3.11 -33.67
N LEU A 403 4.47 -3.75 -33.99
CA LEU A 403 4.37 -4.60 -35.19
C LEU A 403 4.31 -3.74 -36.45
N LEU A 404 3.65 -2.59 -36.36
CA LEU A 404 3.55 -1.57 -37.41
C LEU A 404 3.83 -0.20 -36.78
N LYS A 405 4.14 0.83 -37.59
CA LYS A 405 4.47 2.20 -37.09
C LYS A 405 3.46 2.77 -36.09
N ARG A 406 2.20 2.33 -36.18
CA ARG A 406 1.04 2.82 -35.42
C ARG A 406 0.37 1.76 -34.54
N LEU A 407 0.89 0.53 -34.49
CA LEU A 407 0.36 -0.57 -33.70
C LEU A 407 1.36 -0.99 -32.63
N LYS A 408 1.09 -0.59 -31.39
CA LYS A 408 1.86 -0.99 -30.21
C LYS A 408 1.15 -2.17 -29.56
N PHE A 409 1.93 -3.15 -29.10
CA PHE A 409 1.39 -4.28 -28.35
C PHE A 409 2.28 -4.60 -27.16
N ARG A 410 1.67 -5.20 -26.15
CA ARG A 410 2.33 -5.78 -24.98
C ARG A 410 1.52 -6.99 -24.56
N THR A 411 2.17 -8.15 -24.60
CA THR A 411 1.62 -9.42 -24.16
C THR A 411 2.48 -9.97 -23.04
N GLU A 412 1.86 -10.52 -22.01
CA GLU A 412 2.53 -11.16 -20.88
C GLU A 412 1.79 -12.44 -20.52
N TYR A 413 2.54 -13.54 -20.45
CA TYR A 413 2.07 -14.81 -19.93
C TYR A 413 2.81 -15.11 -18.63
N ILE A 414 2.08 -15.53 -17.61
CA ILE A 414 2.63 -15.94 -16.32
C ILE A 414 2.04 -17.29 -15.95
N PHE A 415 2.90 -18.28 -15.76
CA PHE A 415 2.56 -19.55 -15.13
C PHE A 415 3.07 -19.55 -13.70
N THR A 416 2.27 -20.07 -12.77
CA THR A 416 2.66 -20.25 -11.37
C THR A 416 2.23 -21.63 -10.90
N ASN A 417 3.16 -22.32 -10.24
CA ASN A 417 2.94 -23.58 -9.55
C ASN A 417 3.35 -23.42 -8.09
N THR A 418 2.43 -23.67 -7.16
CA THR A 418 2.60 -23.57 -5.72
C THR A 418 2.36 -24.95 -5.13
N ARG A 419 3.37 -25.51 -4.48
CA ARG A 419 3.25 -26.73 -3.68
C ARG A 419 2.96 -26.34 -2.24
N ASN A 420 2.00 -27.03 -1.61
CA ASN A 420 1.59 -26.84 -0.22
C ASN A 420 1.17 -25.38 0.06
N PRO A 421 0.15 -24.84 -0.65
CA PRO A 421 -0.37 -23.52 -0.36
C PRO A 421 -1.06 -23.51 1.01
N VAL A 422 -0.65 -22.60 1.90
CA VAL A 422 -1.25 -22.48 3.25
C VAL A 422 -2.75 -22.16 3.25
N TYR A 423 -3.21 -21.45 2.23
CA TYR A 423 -4.59 -21.00 2.17
C TYR A 423 -5.27 -21.59 0.96
N ASN A 424 -6.48 -22.09 1.16
CA ASN A 424 -7.36 -22.52 0.07
C ASN A 424 -7.65 -21.39 -0.93
N SER A 425 -7.41 -20.11 -0.61
CA SER A 425 -7.53 -18.99 -1.55
C SER A 425 -6.31 -18.84 -2.48
N ALA A 426 -5.15 -19.38 -2.10
CA ALA A 426 -3.96 -19.40 -2.94
C ALA A 426 -4.06 -20.56 -3.94
N PRO A 427 -3.85 -20.31 -5.24
CA PRO A 427 -3.92 -21.38 -6.24
C PRO A 427 -2.64 -22.22 -6.25
N GLU A 428 -2.80 -23.53 -6.36
CA GLU A 428 -1.73 -24.49 -6.65
C GLU A 428 -1.20 -24.26 -8.06
N LYS A 429 -2.08 -24.15 -9.06
CA LYS A 429 -1.69 -23.82 -10.43
C LYS A 429 -2.43 -22.59 -10.91
N SER A 430 -1.73 -21.69 -11.59
CA SER A 430 -2.39 -20.59 -12.27
C SER A 430 -1.69 -20.16 -13.55
N HIS A 431 -2.52 -19.78 -14.52
CA HIS A 431 -2.14 -19.23 -15.80
C HIS A 431 -2.74 -17.84 -15.91
N VAL A 432 -1.90 -16.84 -16.20
CA VAL A 432 -2.34 -15.46 -16.41
C VAL A 432 -1.87 -15.01 -17.78
N ILE A 433 -2.77 -14.44 -18.58
CA ILE A 433 -2.47 -13.76 -19.83
C ILE A 433 -2.91 -12.31 -19.69
N ARG A 434 -2.02 -11.39 -20.07
CA ARG A 434 -2.31 -9.97 -20.19
C ARG A 434 -1.97 -9.53 -21.60
N LEU A 435 -2.91 -8.87 -22.25
CA LEU A 435 -2.75 -8.26 -23.56
C LEU A 435 -3.10 -6.78 -23.45
N ASN A 436 -2.26 -5.92 -24.00
CA ASN A 436 -2.53 -4.51 -24.19
C ASN A 436 -2.08 -4.13 -25.59
N THR A 437 -3.02 -3.67 -26.42
CA THR A 437 -2.78 -3.27 -27.79
C THR A 437 -3.35 -1.88 -28.01
N THR A 438 -2.54 -0.99 -28.57
CA THR A 438 -2.95 0.35 -28.98
C THR A 438 -2.69 0.54 -30.46
N TYR A 439 -3.73 0.92 -31.20
CA TYR A 439 -3.67 1.21 -32.62
C TYR A 439 -4.07 2.67 -32.87
N ALA A 440 -3.17 3.44 -33.47
CA ALA A 440 -3.40 4.85 -33.81
C ALA A 440 -3.28 5.05 -35.32
N PRO A 441 -4.26 4.61 -36.13
CA PRO A 441 -4.18 4.64 -37.59
C PRO A 441 -3.97 6.05 -38.14
N THR A 442 -4.44 7.09 -37.42
CA THR A 442 -4.28 8.50 -37.75
C THR A 442 -3.96 9.28 -36.46
N ALA A 443 -3.62 10.58 -36.57
CA ALA A 443 -3.37 11.41 -35.40
C ALA A 443 -4.63 11.73 -34.58
N TRP A 444 -5.81 11.67 -35.23
CA TRP A 444 -7.10 11.99 -34.62
C TRP A 444 -7.84 10.77 -34.09
N LEU A 445 -7.32 9.54 -34.29
CA LEU A 445 -7.97 8.30 -33.87
C LEU A 445 -7.00 7.37 -33.16
N THR A 446 -7.35 6.98 -31.94
CA THR A 446 -6.63 5.94 -31.17
C THR A 446 -7.61 4.93 -30.59
N GLY A 447 -7.41 3.66 -30.90
CA GLY A 447 -8.08 2.53 -30.27
C GLY A 447 -7.14 1.80 -29.31
N THR A 448 -7.60 1.48 -28.11
CA THR A 448 -6.86 0.67 -27.13
C THR A 448 -7.73 -0.49 -26.67
N VAL A 449 -7.14 -1.68 -26.62
CA VAL A 449 -7.75 -2.89 -26.09
C VAL A 449 -6.85 -3.48 -25.01
N VAL A 450 -7.41 -3.70 -23.84
CA VAL A 450 -6.75 -4.38 -22.72
C VAL A 450 -7.55 -5.62 -22.39
N TYR A 451 -6.88 -6.77 -22.36
CA TYR A 451 -7.48 -8.05 -21.98
C TYR A 451 -6.66 -8.71 -20.88
N TYR A 452 -7.34 -9.19 -19.85
CA TYR A 452 -6.79 -9.95 -18.74
C TYR A 452 -7.55 -11.27 -18.63
N PHE A 453 -6.81 -12.36 -18.65
CA PHE A 453 -7.31 -13.69 -18.42
C PHE A 453 -6.53 -14.34 -17.30
N LYS A 454 -7.23 -14.97 -16.35
CA LYS A 454 -6.63 -15.83 -15.33
C LYS A 454 -7.42 -17.12 -15.25
N LYS A 455 -6.74 -18.26 -15.34
CA LYS A 455 -7.25 -19.57 -14.95
C LYS A 455 -6.45 -20.05 -13.75
N TYR A 456 -7.12 -20.64 -12.77
CA TYR A 456 -6.46 -21.21 -11.61
C TYR A 456 -7.16 -22.49 -11.15
N SER A 457 -6.42 -23.38 -10.51
CA SER A 457 -6.92 -24.61 -9.92
C SER A 457 -6.28 -24.84 -8.54
N ASN A 458 -7.04 -25.53 -7.70
CA ASN A 458 -6.61 -26.17 -6.45
C ASN A 458 -7.14 -27.59 -6.48
N ASP A 459 -6.23 -28.55 -6.56
CA ASP A 459 -6.59 -29.97 -6.65
C ASP A 459 -6.73 -30.56 -5.24
N ASN A 460 -6.16 -29.90 -4.23
CA ASN A 460 -6.21 -30.32 -2.83
C ASN A 460 -6.61 -29.18 -1.88
N LEU A 461 -7.91 -29.05 -1.61
CA LEU A 461 -8.39 -28.12 -0.59
C LEU A 461 -8.18 -28.71 0.82
N GLN A 462 -7.61 -27.88 1.69
CA GLN A 462 -7.23 -28.27 3.04
C GLN A 462 -8.27 -27.78 4.05
N TYR A 463 -8.85 -28.69 4.80
CA TYR A 463 -9.78 -28.43 5.90
C TYR A 463 -9.24 -29.05 7.18
N TYR A 464 -9.76 -28.63 8.32
CA TYR A 464 -9.45 -29.24 9.60
C TYR A 464 -10.75 -29.59 10.30
N GLU A 465 -10.89 -30.87 10.63
CA GLU A 465 -12.04 -31.40 11.34
C GLU A 465 -11.73 -31.41 12.83
N TYR A 466 -12.31 -30.45 13.54
CA TYR A 466 -12.02 -30.22 14.96
C TYR A 466 -12.29 -31.44 15.85
N TYR A 467 -13.37 -32.19 15.59
CA TYR A 467 -13.75 -33.34 16.42
C TYR A 467 -12.86 -34.58 16.20
N ALA A 468 -12.32 -34.74 14.99
CA ALA A 468 -11.41 -35.84 14.66
C ALA A 468 -9.94 -35.47 14.94
N ASP A 469 -9.67 -34.20 15.23
CA ASP A 469 -8.31 -33.63 15.28
C ASP A 469 -7.49 -33.97 14.01
N GLU A 470 -8.16 -34.01 12.87
CA GLU A 470 -7.59 -34.48 11.61
C GLU A 470 -7.64 -33.40 10.53
N ARG A 471 -6.56 -33.32 9.75
CA ARG A 471 -6.52 -32.51 8.53
C ARG A 471 -7.15 -33.29 7.39
N LEU A 472 -8.19 -32.72 6.79
CA LEU A 472 -8.84 -33.29 5.62
C LEU A 472 -8.32 -32.62 4.35
N GLU A 473 -7.77 -33.42 3.46
CA GLU A 473 -7.28 -33.03 2.14
C GLU A 473 -8.26 -33.54 1.09
N ARG A 474 -9.32 -32.74 0.82
CA ARG A 474 -10.42 -33.16 -0.05
C ARG A 474 -11.04 -32.01 -0.82
N GLY A 475 -11.45 -32.28 -2.04
CA GLY A 475 -12.19 -31.33 -2.87
C GLY A 475 -11.29 -30.47 -3.75
N GLU A 476 -11.88 -29.97 -4.82
CA GLU A 476 -11.20 -29.24 -5.88
C GLU A 476 -11.85 -27.86 -6.06
N ARG A 477 -11.08 -26.88 -6.50
CA ARG A 477 -11.62 -25.57 -6.89
C ARG A 477 -10.89 -25.01 -8.10
N ASP A 478 -11.64 -24.87 -9.19
CA ASP A 478 -11.21 -24.20 -10.40
C ASP A 478 -11.86 -22.84 -10.54
N GLY A 479 -11.16 -21.88 -11.14
CA GLY A 479 -11.78 -20.60 -11.46
C GLY A 479 -11.18 -19.93 -12.68
N THR A 480 -12.01 -19.12 -13.33
CA THR A 480 -11.62 -18.29 -14.47
C THR A 480 -12.04 -16.85 -14.28
N VAL A 481 -11.17 -15.93 -14.71
CA VAL A 481 -11.41 -14.49 -14.71
C VAL A 481 -11.14 -13.96 -16.11
N HIS A 482 -12.08 -13.19 -16.65
CA HIS A 482 -11.98 -12.52 -17.93
C HIS A 482 -12.33 -11.04 -17.75
N ASN A 483 -11.37 -10.17 -18.04
CA ASN A 483 -11.60 -8.72 -18.07
C ASN A 483 -11.17 -8.19 -19.43
N LEU A 484 -12.08 -7.48 -20.10
CA LEU A 484 -11.82 -6.80 -21.36
C LEU A 484 -12.18 -5.32 -21.18
N LEU A 485 -11.31 -4.44 -21.61
CA LEU A 485 -11.58 -3.02 -21.74
C LEU A 485 -11.22 -2.61 -23.18
N ALA A 486 -12.18 -2.02 -23.88
CA ALA A 486 -11.96 -1.40 -25.17
C ALA A 486 -12.26 0.10 -25.04
N LEU A 487 -11.32 0.93 -25.50
CA LEU A 487 -11.42 2.38 -25.49
C LEU A 487 -11.12 2.91 -26.89
N LEU A 488 -11.98 3.79 -27.38
CA LEU A 488 -11.80 4.49 -28.64
C LEU A 488 -11.81 5.99 -28.36
N THR A 489 -10.76 6.68 -28.78
CA THR A 489 -10.62 8.12 -28.60
C THR A 489 -10.48 8.80 -29.95
N PHE A 490 -11.26 9.86 -30.13
CA PHE A 490 -11.30 10.69 -31.32
C PHE A 490 -10.99 12.14 -30.96
N ILE A 491 -10.24 12.81 -31.82
CA ILE A 491 -9.95 14.24 -31.75
C ILE A 491 -10.50 14.88 -33.03
N PRO A 492 -11.84 15.09 -33.12
CA PRO A 492 -12.46 15.63 -34.33
C PRO A 492 -11.99 17.06 -34.65
N GLN A 493 -11.57 17.82 -33.62
CA GLN A 493 -11.03 19.17 -33.72
C GLN A 493 -9.94 19.37 -32.64
N GLU A 494 -9.08 20.37 -32.81
CA GLU A 494 -7.89 20.58 -31.96
C GLU A 494 -8.18 20.72 -30.46
N LYS A 495 -9.39 21.15 -30.08
CA LYS A 495 -9.79 21.40 -28.69
C LYS A 495 -10.88 20.46 -28.17
N THR A 496 -11.26 19.46 -28.96
CA THR A 496 -12.34 18.54 -28.61
C THR A 496 -11.80 17.13 -28.61
N THR A 497 -11.90 16.44 -27.47
CA THR A 497 -11.58 15.02 -27.35
C THR A 497 -12.82 14.27 -26.93
N ILE A 498 -13.15 13.21 -27.65
CA ILE A 498 -14.27 12.31 -27.33
C ILE A 498 -13.70 10.92 -27.11
N SER A 499 -14.01 10.33 -25.96
CA SER A 499 -13.60 8.97 -25.61
C SER A 499 -14.83 8.12 -25.31
N ILE A 500 -14.92 6.97 -25.96
CA ILE A 500 -15.99 5.99 -25.76
C ILE A 500 -15.33 4.69 -25.34
N GLY A 501 -15.77 4.15 -24.20
CA GLY A 501 -15.22 2.92 -23.65
C GLY A 501 -16.30 1.90 -23.32
N THR A 502 -15.96 0.63 -23.42
CA THR A 502 -16.78 -0.47 -22.88
C THR A 502 -15.89 -1.45 -22.14
N GLY A 503 -16.42 -1.97 -21.03
CA GLY A 503 -15.75 -2.93 -20.18
C GLY A 503 -16.60 -4.19 -20.02
N PHE A 504 -15.95 -5.35 -20.01
CA PHE A 504 -16.56 -6.61 -19.65
C PHE A 504 -15.75 -7.25 -18.53
N TYR A 505 -16.43 -7.69 -17.49
CA TYR A 505 -15.84 -8.36 -16.33
C TYR A 505 -16.64 -9.62 -16.03
N ARG A 506 -15.98 -10.77 -15.99
CA ARG A 506 -16.58 -12.04 -15.62
C ARG A 506 -15.65 -12.87 -14.77
N ASN A 507 -16.13 -13.23 -13.59
CA ASN A 507 -15.50 -14.23 -12.73
C ASN A 507 -16.38 -15.47 -12.68
N ARG A 508 -15.76 -16.64 -12.83
CA ARG A 508 -16.35 -17.93 -12.53
C ARG A 508 -15.48 -18.59 -11.46
N ILE A 509 -16.11 -19.01 -10.38
CA ILE A 509 -15.53 -19.85 -9.32
C ILE A 509 -16.29 -21.16 -9.34
#